data_AF-A0AAU0B7Y2-F1
#
_entry.id   AF-A0AAU0B7Y2-F1
#
_cell.length_a   1.000
_cell.length_b   1.000
_cell.length_c   1.000
_cell.angle_alpha   90.00
_cell.angle_beta   90.00
_cell.angle_gamma   90.00
#
_symmetry.space_group_name_H-M   'P 1'
#
loop_
_entity.id
_entity.type
_entity.pdbx_description
1 polymer ?
#
loop_
_entity_poly.entity_id
_entity_poly.type
_entity_poly.pdbx_seq_one_letter_code
_entity_poly.pdbx_strand_id
1 'polypeptide(L)'
;MRQTYMWVLWMMALLLLPVSLLAQDLAPIPPLRSPVVDVTGTLDAAQVQQLEQQALALQQRKGAQLQILIVPTTQPEAIEQYTQRVFDQWKIGRKGVDDGVLLLVAKDDRRVRIQPGYGLEGAIPDITANRIIQEYLAPRFREGDYAGGISAATATLAGLIEGEALPAPVSGHADGGLGNGSVGGGGWIMALVIGFVVAMVARGILGALPRPLRALLTGVAAGGAALLFTSLLFASVGAAVIGLLAGLASGSPGRFVGGGGWGGGGFGGFGGGRGGFGGGWGGGGGSSGGGGASGSW
;
A
#
# COMPACT_ATOMS: atom_id res chain seq x y z
N MET A 1 41.84 -42.78 29.36
CA MET A 1 41.73 -41.54 28.55
C MET A 1 40.51 -41.48 27.64
N ARG A 2 40.03 -42.57 27.02
CA ARG A 2 38.84 -42.52 26.13
C ARG A 2 37.50 -42.25 26.83
N GLN A 3 37.33 -42.68 28.08
CA GLN A 3 36.05 -42.57 28.80
C GLN A 3 35.72 -41.14 29.25
N THR A 4 36.74 -40.32 29.55
CA THR A 4 36.58 -38.92 29.99
C THR A 4 36.08 -38.01 28.87
N TYR A 5 36.45 -38.26 27.60
CA TYR A 5 35.96 -37.49 26.46
C TYR A 5 34.48 -37.76 26.16
N MET A 6 34.00 -38.96 26.47
CA MET A 6 32.61 -39.35 26.22
C MET A 6 31.65 -38.63 27.18
N TRP A 7 32.05 -38.42 28.44
CA TRP A 7 31.30 -37.62 29.41
C TRP A 7 31.28 -36.12 29.09
N VAL A 8 32.39 -35.58 28.58
CA VAL A 8 32.46 -34.17 28.15
C VAL A 8 31.59 -33.91 26.92
N LEU A 9 31.55 -34.84 25.96
CA LEU A 9 30.65 -34.76 24.80
C LEU A 9 29.17 -34.85 25.20
N TRP A 10 28.83 -35.71 26.16
CA TRP A 10 27.46 -35.78 26.71
C TRP A 10 27.07 -34.54 27.50
N MET A 11 27.98 -33.97 28.30
CA MET A 11 27.74 -32.67 28.96
C MET A 11 27.58 -31.52 27.97
N MET A 12 28.39 -31.44 26.91
CA MET A 12 28.23 -30.43 25.86
C MET A 12 26.91 -30.59 25.10
N ALA A 13 26.51 -31.82 24.79
CA ALA A 13 25.21 -32.08 24.16
C ALA A 13 24.04 -31.68 25.08
N LEU A 14 24.13 -31.96 26.39
CA LEU A 14 23.12 -31.57 27.37
C LEU A 14 23.06 -30.04 27.58
N LEU A 15 24.21 -29.34 27.46
CA LEU A 15 24.30 -27.88 27.58
C LEU A 15 23.73 -27.14 26.35
N LEU A 16 23.68 -27.80 25.19
CA LEU A 16 23.14 -27.26 23.94
C LEU A 16 21.62 -27.50 23.77
N LEU A 17 20.99 -28.22 24.71
CA LEU A 17 19.62 -28.75 24.54
C LEU A 17 18.44 -27.90 25.08
N PRO A 18 18.58 -26.69 25.65
CA PRO A 18 17.39 -25.86 25.90
C PRO A 18 17.38 -24.45 25.28
N VAL A 19 18.24 -24.11 24.31
CA VAL A 19 18.20 -22.76 23.70
C VAL A 19 17.03 -22.60 22.71
N SER A 20 16.51 -23.70 22.15
CA SER A 20 15.40 -23.66 21.19
C SER A 20 14.01 -23.42 21.81
N LEU A 21 13.89 -23.42 23.15
CA LEU A 21 12.62 -23.24 23.86
C LEU A 21 12.29 -21.77 24.20
N LEU A 22 13.16 -20.82 23.87
CA LEU A 22 12.97 -19.39 24.17
C LEU A 22 12.52 -18.55 22.96
N ALA A 23 12.32 -19.15 21.79
CA ALA A 23 11.66 -18.47 20.68
C ALA A 23 10.14 -18.57 20.88
N GLN A 24 9.56 -17.62 21.60
CA GLN A 24 8.11 -17.44 21.58
C GLN A 24 7.73 -16.87 20.22
N ASP A 25 6.90 -17.59 19.47
CA ASP A 25 6.39 -17.11 18.19
C ASP A 25 5.60 -15.80 18.40
N LEU A 26 5.85 -14.83 17.53
CA LEU A 26 5.16 -13.55 17.56
C LEU A 26 3.67 -13.74 17.27
N ALA A 27 2.83 -12.86 17.82
CA ALA A 27 1.39 -12.90 17.54
C ALA A 27 1.13 -12.77 16.02
N PRO A 28 0.25 -13.59 15.42
CA PRO A 28 0.01 -13.54 13.98
C PRO A 28 -0.76 -12.27 13.60
N ILE A 29 -0.34 -11.62 12.50
CA ILE A 29 -1.09 -10.49 11.94
C ILE A 29 -2.18 -11.03 11.02
N PRO A 30 -3.47 -10.76 11.30
CA PRO A 30 -4.53 -11.18 10.41
C PRO A 30 -4.44 -10.45 9.06
N PRO A 31 -4.90 -11.08 7.97
CA PRO A 31 -4.93 -10.44 6.67
C PRO A 31 -5.90 -9.25 6.69
N LEU A 32 -5.49 -8.15 6.09
CA LEU A 32 -6.37 -7.01 5.85
C LEU A 32 -7.44 -7.42 4.83
N ARG A 33 -8.71 -7.45 5.22
CA ARG A 33 -9.84 -7.92 4.38
C ARG A 33 -10.94 -6.87 4.19
N SER A 34 -11.05 -5.95 5.13
CA SER A 34 -11.94 -4.80 5.09
C SER A 34 -11.38 -3.72 6.03
N PRO A 35 -11.97 -2.52 6.11
CA PRO A 35 -11.52 -1.52 7.08
C PRO A 35 -11.56 -1.97 8.53
N VAL A 36 -12.39 -2.97 8.85
CA VAL A 36 -12.61 -3.46 10.22
C VAL A 36 -12.31 -4.95 10.27
N VAL A 37 -11.24 -5.30 10.96
CA VAL A 37 -10.84 -6.70 11.17
C VAL A 37 -11.03 -7.02 12.65
N ASP A 38 -12.08 -7.76 12.97
CA ASP A 38 -12.32 -8.29 14.32
C ASP A 38 -12.15 -9.82 14.33
N VAL A 39 -11.05 -10.30 14.91
CA VAL A 39 -10.80 -11.73 15.06
C VAL A 39 -11.38 -12.32 16.36
N THR A 40 -11.94 -11.46 17.22
CA THR A 40 -12.45 -11.83 18.55
C THR A 40 -13.97 -12.03 18.58
N GLY A 41 -14.68 -11.59 17.53
CA GLY A 41 -16.14 -11.58 17.52
C GLY A 41 -16.74 -10.67 18.59
N THR A 42 -16.06 -9.56 18.90
CA THR A 42 -16.52 -8.56 19.87
C THR A 42 -17.60 -7.67 19.30
N LEU A 43 -17.56 -7.42 18.00
CA LEU A 43 -18.54 -6.63 17.27
C LEU A 43 -19.55 -7.54 16.57
N ASP A 44 -20.81 -7.12 16.57
CA ASP A 44 -21.83 -7.74 15.73
C ASP A 44 -21.73 -7.27 14.26
N ALA A 45 -22.44 -7.94 13.37
CA ALA A 45 -22.38 -7.64 11.93
C ALA A 45 -22.87 -6.22 11.58
N ALA A 46 -23.83 -5.67 12.32
CA ALA A 46 -24.34 -4.32 12.07
C ALA A 46 -23.31 -3.26 12.50
N GLN A 47 -22.66 -3.47 13.64
CA GLN A 47 -21.60 -2.62 14.15
C GLN A 47 -20.39 -2.61 13.21
N VAL A 48 -19.95 -3.77 12.73
CA VAL A 48 -18.89 -3.88 11.73
C VAL A 48 -19.25 -3.09 10.47
N GLN A 49 -20.44 -3.30 9.92
CA GLN A 49 -20.90 -2.59 8.72
C GLN A 49 -20.94 -1.06 8.91
N GLN A 50 -21.39 -0.59 10.06
CA GLN A 50 -21.43 0.85 10.35
C GLN A 50 -20.02 1.46 10.38
N LEU A 51 -19.08 0.80 11.06
CA LEU A 51 -17.69 1.25 11.14
C LEU A 51 -16.99 1.19 9.77
N GLU A 52 -17.26 0.16 8.98
CA GLU A 52 -16.75 0.05 7.61
C GLU A 52 -17.28 1.19 6.72
N GLN A 53 -18.58 1.48 6.78
CA GLN A 53 -19.16 2.59 6.02
C GLN A 53 -18.54 3.92 6.39
N GLN A 54 -18.29 4.15 7.67
CA GLN A 54 -17.64 5.36 8.16
C GLN A 54 -16.20 5.49 7.64
N ALA A 55 -15.41 4.41 7.72
CA ALA A 55 -14.05 4.39 7.19
C ALA A 55 -14.02 4.61 5.67
N LEU A 56 -14.91 3.95 4.93
CA LEU A 56 -15.04 4.12 3.48
C LEU A 56 -15.47 5.53 3.09
N ALA A 57 -16.39 6.14 3.83
CA ALA A 57 -16.82 7.51 3.59
C ALA A 57 -15.69 8.52 3.82
N LEU A 58 -14.82 8.30 4.81
CA LEU A 58 -13.62 9.11 5.01
C LEU A 58 -12.65 8.94 3.84
N GLN A 59 -12.39 7.70 3.43
CA GLN A 59 -11.50 7.41 2.31
C GLN A 59 -11.99 8.01 0.99
N GLN A 60 -13.29 7.96 0.71
CA GLN A 60 -13.88 8.57 -0.49
C GLN A 60 -13.74 10.08 -0.49
N ARG A 61 -13.93 10.74 0.66
CA ARG A 61 -13.95 12.20 0.77
C ARG A 61 -12.55 12.82 0.84
N LYS A 62 -11.62 12.17 1.54
CA LYS A 62 -10.28 12.71 1.83
C LYS A 62 -9.11 11.87 1.30
N GLY A 63 -9.34 10.62 0.94
CA GLY A 63 -8.28 9.68 0.57
C GLY A 63 -7.61 8.98 1.75
N ALA A 64 -7.81 9.49 2.96
CA ALA A 64 -7.25 8.93 4.19
C ALA A 64 -7.84 7.55 4.52
N GLN A 65 -7.01 6.66 5.04
CA GLN A 65 -7.41 5.29 5.39
C GLN A 65 -7.49 5.12 6.90
N LEU A 66 -8.70 4.88 7.40
CA LEU A 66 -8.93 4.54 8.81
C LEU A 66 -9.18 3.03 8.92
N GLN A 67 -8.28 2.32 9.61
CA GLN A 67 -8.39 0.88 9.83
C GLN A 67 -8.59 0.57 11.32
N ILE A 68 -9.37 -0.47 11.59
CA ILE A 68 -9.69 -0.95 12.92
C ILE A 68 -9.29 -2.42 13.01
N LEU A 69 -8.50 -2.78 14.02
CA LEU A 69 -8.09 -4.15 14.30
C LEU A 69 -8.41 -4.51 15.75
N ILE A 70 -9.18 -5.58 15.95
CA ILE A 70 -9.44 -6.16 17.27
C ILE A 70 -8.85 -7.56 17.30
N VAL A 71 -7.88 -7.76 18.19
CA VAL A 71 -7.18 -9.03 18.43
C VAL A 71 -7.34 -9.46 19.89
N PRO A 72 -7.25 -10.77 20.19
CA PRO A 72 -7.28 -11.24 21.58
C PRO A 72 -6.09 -10.68 22.36
N THR A 73 -4.87 -10.86 21.86
CA THR A 73 -3.63 -10.43 22.53
C THR A 73 -2.57 -10.01 21.51
N THR A 74 -1.65 -9.14 21.92
CA THR A 74 -0.40 -8.85 21.17
C THR A 74 0.81 -9.56 21.73
N GLN A 75 0.67 -10.30 22.83
CA GLN A 75 1.78 -11.02 23.45
C GLN A 75 2.41 -12.04 22.47
N PRO A 76 3.73 -12.21 22.51
CA PRO A 76 4.68 -11.65 23.48
C PRO A 76 5.14 -10.21 23.21
N GLU A 77 4.66 -9.57 22.14
CA GLU A 77 5.05 -8.21 21.76
C GLU A 77 4.28 -7.14 22.56
N ALA A 78 4.95 -6.01 22.76
CA ALA A 78 4.27 -4.80 23.18
C ALA A 78 3.32 -4.33 22.06
N ILE A 79 2.13 -3.81 22.41
CA ILE A 79 1.13 -3.31 21.47
C ILE A 79 1.73 -2.28 20.51
N GLU A 80 2.72 -1.51 20.95
CA GLU A 80 3.44 -0.53 20.14
C GLU A 80 4.16 -1.20 18.98
N GLN A 81 4.90 -2.28 19.27
CA GLN A 81 5.64 -3.07 18.28
C GLN A 81 4.69 -3.84 17.37
N TYR A 82 3.67 -4.47 17.95
CA TYR A 82 2.65 -5.20 17.19
C TYR A 82 1.90 -4.27 16.24
N THR A 83 1.47 -3.09 16.71
CA THR A 83 0.75 -2.10 15.89
C THR A 83 1.63 -1.57 14.76
N GLN A 84 2.92 -1.29 15.01
CA GLN A 84 3.86 -0.92 13.96
C GLN A 84 3.97 -2.03 12.90
N ARG A 85 4.12 -3.29 13.31
CA ARG A 85 4.22 -4.43 12.40
C ARG A 85 2.96 -4.62 11.57
N VAL A 86 1.78 -4.43 12.17
CA VAL A 86 0.50 -4.40 11.46
C VAL A 86 0.48 -3.27 10.43
N PHE A 87 0.84 -2.05 10.84
CA PHE A 87 0.86 -0.88 9.96
C PHE A 87 1.78 -1.10 8.75
N ASP A 88 2.97 -1.65 8.99
CA ASP A 88 3.96 -1.95 7.96
C ASP A 88 3.56 -3.10 7.04
N GLN A 89 2.91 -4.14 7.57
CA GLN A 89 2.44 -5.27 6.78
C GLN A 89 1.22 -4.89 5.94
N TRP A 90 0.31 -4.11 6.50
CA TRP A 90 -0.91 -3.67 5.84
C TRP A 90 -0.70 -2.48 4.91
N LYS A 91 0.42 -1.75 5.07
CA LYS A 91 0.77 -0.56 4.28
C LYS A 91 -0.34 0.49 4.31
N ILE A 92 -0.78 0.84 5.51
CA ILE A 92 -1.95 1.68 5.76
C ILE A 92 -1.67 3.13 5.32
N GLY A 93 -2.60 3.75 4.61
CA GLY A 93 -2.47 5.10 4.03
C GLY A 93 -1.97 5.09 2.59
N ARG A 94 -2.02 6.22 1.89
CA ARG A 94 -1.52 6.36 0.52
C ARG A 94 -0.01 6.55 0.51
N LYS A 95 0.68 5.86 -0.40
CA LYS A 95 2.14 5.99 -0.58
C LYS A 95 2.57 7.45 -0.80
N GLY A 96 3.47 7.94 0.05
CA GLY A 96 4.03 9.30 -0.04
C GLY A 96 3.12 10.40 0.48
N VAL A 97 1.88 10.08 0.86
CA VAL A 97 0.99 10.97 1.62
C VAL A 97 0.93 10.54 3.09
N ASP A 98 1.01 9.23 3.34
CA ASP A 98 1.04 8.64 4.68
C ASP A 98 -0.19 9.01 5.53
N ASP A 99 -1.35 9.11 4.88
CA ASP A 99 -2.63 9.51 5.46
C ASP A 99 -3.44 8.32 6.05
N GLY A 100 -2.73 7.37 6.65
CA GLY A 100 -3.30 6.19 7.28
C GLY A 100 -3.43 6.34 8.79
N VAL A 101 -4.46 5.78 9.42
CA VAL A 101 -4.55 5.64 10.88
C VAL A 101 -5.04 4.24 11.24
N LEU A 102 -4.40 3.62 12.23
CA LEU A 102 -4.76 2.33 12.78
C LEU A 102 -5.25 2.47 14.22
N LEU A 103 -6.47 2.05 14.49
CA LEU A 103 -6.99 1.82 15.83
C LEU A 103 -6.90 0.32 16.15
N LEU A 104 -6.04 -0.04 17.09
CA LEU A 104 -5.80 -1.43 17.49
C LEU A 104 -6.29 -1.67 18.91
N VAL A 105 -7.09 -2.72 19.10
CA VAL A 105 -7.60 -3.16 20.39
C VAL A 105 -7.09 -4.58 20.68
N ALA A 106 -6.30 -4.73 21.73
CA ALA A 106 -5.86 -6.00 22.29
C ALA A 106 -6.76 -6.32 23.49
N LYS A 107 -7.81 -7.10 23.24
CA LYS A 107 -8.95 -7.25 24.17
C LYS A 107 -8.56 -7.92 25.48
N ASP A 108 -7.84 -9.04 25.42
CA ASP A 108 -7.46 -9.83 26.58
C ASP A 108 -6.35 -9.14 27.39
N ASP A 109 -5.50 -8.36 26.69
CA ASP A 109 -4.46 -7.53 27.31
C ASP A 109 -5.01 -6.23 27.93
N ARG A 110 -6.28 -5.91 27.67
CA ARG A 110 -6.93 -4.62 27.97
C ARG A 110 -6.09 -3.41 27.54
N ARG A 111 -5.52 -3.49 26.33
CA ARG A 111 -4.69 -2.43 25.75
C ARG A 111 -5.25 -1.97 24.43
N VAL A 112 -5.20 -0.66 24.20
CA VAL A 112 -5.63 -0.01 22.96
C VAL A 112 -4.52 0.91 22.47
N ARG A 113 -4.38 1.04 21.16
CA ARG A 113 -3.43 1.94 20.54
C ARG A 113 -4.03 2.61 19.32
N ILE A 114 -3.77 3.91 19.18
CA ILE A 114 -4.04 4.69 17.97
C ILE A 114 -2.69 5.04 17.37
N GLN A 115 -2.48 4.66 16.12
CA GLN A 115 -1.25 4.92 15.40
C GLN A 115 -1.53 5.66 14.09
N PRO A 116 -1.24 6.97 14.01
CA PRO A 116 -1.28 7.73 12.76
C PRO A 116 -0.04 7.44 11.89
N GLY A 117 -0.20 7.59 10.59
CA GLY A 117 0.89 7.72 9.62
C GLY A 117 1.46 9.13 9.63
N TYR A 118 2.63 9.32 9.01
CA TYR A 118 3.35 10.59 9.02
C TYR A 118 2.50 11.77 8.52
N GLY A 119 1.62 11.54 7.54
CA GLY A 119 0.74 12.57 6.98
C GLY A 119 -0.38 13.03 7.91
N LEU A 120 -0.63 12.31 9.01
CA LEU A 120 -1.67 12.63 9.99
C LEU A 120 -1.10 13.07 11.34
N GLU A 121 0.23 13.16 11.53
CA GLU A 121 0.82 13.58 12.81
C GLU A 121 0.43 15.02 13.20
N GLY A 122 0.18 15.90 12.22
CA GLY A 122 -0.34 17.25 12.45
C GLY A 122 -1.77 17.25 13.00
N ALA A 123 -2.64 16.43 12.42
CA ALA A 123 -4.05 16.32 12.80
C ALA A 123 -4.27 15.50 14.08
N ILE A 124 -3.47 14.44 14.24
CA ILE A 124 -3.57 13.44 15.31
C ILE A 124 -2.18 13.29 15.96
N PRO A 125 -1.70 14.31 16.68
CA PRO A 125 -0.49 14.16 17.49
C PRO A 125 -0.74 13.22 18.67
N ASP A 126 0.33 12.71 19.29
CA ASP A 126 0.27 11.75 20.41
C ASP A 126 -0.66 12.20 21.54
N ILE A 127 -0.65 13.49 21.88
CA ILE A 127 -1.52 14.06 22.92
C ILE A 127 -3.00 13.96 22.55
N THR A 128 -3.34 14.15 21.27
CA THR A 128 -4.70 14.04 20.77
C THR A 128 -5.12 12.57 20.71
N ALA A 129 -4.25 11.68 20.23
CA ALA A 129 -4.50 10.24 20.25
C ALA A 129 -4.75 9.73 21.68
N ASN A 130 -3.93 10.15 22.66
CA ASN A 130 -4.09 9.77 24.06
C ASN A 130 -5.40 10.31 24.63
N ARG A 131 -5.76 11.57 24.32
CA ARG A 131 -7.05 12.15 24.73
C ARG A 131 -8.22 11.32 24.21
N ILE A 132 -8.20 10.92 22.94
CA ILE A 132 -9.26 10.09 22.34
C ILE A 132 -9.38 8.77 23.10
N ILE A 133 -8.26 8.14 23.46
CA ILE A 133 -8.24 6.91 24.26
C ILE A 133 -8.89 7.13 25.62
N GLN A 134 -8.52 8.19 26.35
CA GLN A 134 -9.00 8.43 27.70
C GLN A 134 -10.46 8.89 27.76
N GLU A 135 -10.92 9.65 26.77
CA GLU A 135 -12.27 10.24 26.77
C GLU A 135 -13.33 9.34 26.12
N TYR A 136 -12.99 8.59 25.07
CA TYR A 136 -13.96 7.83 24.28
C TYR A 136 -13.81 6.32 24.41
N LEU A 137 -12.58 5.79 24.47
CA LEU A 137 -12.34 4.35 24.44
C LEU A 137 -12.35 3.75 25.85
N ALA A 138 -11.40 4.14 26.69
CA ALA A 138 -11.18 3.56 28.01
C ALA A 138 -12.44 3.52 28.91
N PRO A 139 -13.24 4.59 29.08
CA PRO A 139 -14.43 4.54 29.93
C PRO A 139 -15.47 3.52 29.41
N ARG A 140 -15.75 3.51 28.11
CA ARG A 140 -16.74 2.61 27.52
C ARG A 140 -16.27 1.16 27.50
N PHE A 141 -14.97 0.92 27.28
CA PHE A 141 -14.40 -0.42 27.33
C PHE A 141 -14.48 -1.03 28.75
N ARG A 142 -14.39 -0.21 29.81
CA ARG A 142 -14.64 -0.65 31.20
C ARG A 142 -16.07 -1.09 31.43
N GLU A 143 -17.02 -0.47 30.74
CA GLU A 143 -18.45 -0.80 30.78
C GLU A 143 -18.82 -1.96 29.82
N GLY A 144 -17.86 -2.44 29.02
CA GLY A 144 -18.08 -3.47 28.00
C GLY A 144 -18.67 -2.95 26.68
N ASP A 145 -18.88 -1.63 26.54
CA ASP A 145 -19.33 -0.99 25.30
C ASP A 145 -18.16 -0.77 24.32
N TYR A 146 -17.65 -1.85 23.73
CA TYR A 146 -16.59 -1.78 22.74
C TYR A 146 -17.03 -1.07 21.46
N ALA A 147 -18.21 -1.40 20.95
CA ALA A 147 -18.72 -0.84 19.70
C ALA A 147 -18.93 0.67 19.80
N GLY A 148 -19.54 1.15 20.88
CA GLY A 148 -19.75 2.57 21.09
C GLY A 148 -18.43 3.33 21.33
N GLY A 149 -17.47 2.74 22.03
CA GLY A 149 -16.12 3.31 22.20
C GLY A 149 -15.39 3.48 20.87
N ILE A 150 -15.38 2.44 20.05
CA ILE A 150 -14.73 2.46 18.73
C ILE A 150 -15.45 3.43 17.78
N SER A 151 -16.78 3.42 17.75
CA SER A 151 -17.57 4.33 16.91
C SER A 151 -17.33 5.80 17.28
N ALA A 152 -17.34 6.14 18.57
CA ALA A 152 -17.09 7.51 19.01
C ALA A 152 -15.65 7.95 18.72
N ALA A 153 -14.66 7.09 18.98
CA ALA A 153 -13.26 7.39 18.69
C ALA A 153 -13.02 7.60 17.19
N THR A 154 -13.56 6.73 16.34
CA THR A 154 -13.41 6.83 14.88
C THR A 154 -14.15 8.02 14.28
N ALA A 155 -15.27 8.46 14.88
CA ALA A 155 -15.95 9.70 14.50
C ALA A 155 -15.07 10.93 14.80
N THR A 156 -14.47 10.98 15.98
CA THR A 156 -13.53 12.04 16.36
C THR A 156 -12.30 12.04 15.45
N LEU A 157 -11.70 10.87 15.17
CA LEU A 157 -10.57 10.75 14.25
C LEU A 157 -10.93 11.22 12.83
N ALA A 158 -12.09 10.82 12.31
CA ALA A 158 -12.55 11.26 11.00
C ALA A 158 -12.72 12.78 10.93
N GLY A 159 -13.29 13.40 11.98
CA GLY A 159 -13.44 14.86 12.05
C GLY A 159 -12.09 15.61 12.07
N LEU A 160 -11.10 15.08 12.79
CA LEU A 160 -9.73 15.66 12.80
C LEU A 160 -9.08 15.58 11.41
N ILE A 161 -9.19 14.42 10.75
CA ILE A 161 -8.65 14.20 9.40
C ILE A 161 -9.39 15.07 8.36
N GLU A 162 -10.69 15.30 8.56
CA GLU A 162 -11.48 16.20 7.70
C GLU A 162 -11.00 17.66 7.78
N GLY A 163 -10.49 18.10 8.93
CA GLY A 163 -9.88 19.41 9.12
C GLY A 163 -8.47 19.55 8.52
N GLU A 164 -7.79 18.45 8.22
CA GLU A 164 -6.41 18.43 7.72
C GLU A 164 -6.32 18.75 6.22
N ALA A 165 -5.24 19.46 5.86
CA ALA A 165 -4.94 19.85 4.49
C ALA A 165 -4.25 18.71 3.72
N LEU A 166 -5.02 17.67 3.36
CA LEU A 166 -4.52 16.53 2.60
C LEU A 166 -4.69 16.71 1.08
N PRO A 167 -3.77 16.18 0.25
CA PRO A 167 -3.95 16.13 -1.20
C PRO A 167 -5.26 15.42 -1.56
N ALA A 168 -5.99 15.96 -2.52
CA ALA A 168 -7.27 15.40 -2.94
C ALA A 168 -7.15 13.90 -3.27
N PRO A 169 -8.15 13.08 -2.92
CA PRO A 169 -8.17 11.68 -3.33
C PRO A 169 -8.11 11.58 -4.85
N VAL A 170 -7.04 10.97 -5.37
CA VAL A 170 -6.99 10.59 -6.78
C VAL A 170 -8.05 9.53 -7.00
N SER A 171 -9.12 9.89 -7.72
CA SER A 171 -10.19 8.96 -8.05
C SER A 171 -9.63 7.95 -9.05
N GLY A 172 -9.24 6.76 -8.58
CA GLY A 172 -8.69 5.75 -9.46
C GLY A 172 -8.04 4.58 -8.75
N HIS A 173 -8.86 3.61 -8.35
CA HIS A 173 -8.50 2.23 -8.69
C HIS A 173 -8.74 2.10 -10.19
N ALA A 174 -7.84 2.65 -10.99
CA ALA A 174 -7.76 2.30 -12.39
C ALA A 174 -7.18 0.89 -12.41
N ASP A 175 -7.97 -0.01 -12.99
CA ASP A 175 -7.62 -1.38 -13.28
C ASP A 175 -6.17 -1.55 -13.69
N GLY A 176 -5.56 -2.66 -13.29
CA GLY A 176 -4.33 -3.20 -13.84
C GLY A 176 -4.49 -3.60 -15.31
N GLY A 177 -4.88 -2.65 -16.16
CA GLY A 177 -4.65 -2.70 -17.58
C GLY A 177 -3.17 -2.51 -17.82
N LEU A 178 -2.59 -3.41 -18.61
CA LEU A 178 -1.22 -3.42 -19.10
C LEU A 178 -0.87 -2.07 -19.75
N GLY A 179 -0.54 -1.08 -18.93
CA GLY A 179 -0.23 0.29 -19.31
C GLY A 179 1.25 0.53 -19.09
N ASN A 180 2.00 0.40 -20.18
CA ASN A 180 3.34 0.92 -20.43
C ASN A 180 4.00 1.61 -19.22
N GLY A 181 4.86 0.87 -18.52
CA GLY A 181 5.52 1.33 -17.31
C GLY A 181 6.30 2.62 -17.53
N SER A 182 5.80 3.71 -16.94
CA SER A 182 6.61 4.86 -16.55
C SER A 182 7.62 4.36 -15.54
N VAL A 183 8.79 3.98 -16.05
CA VAL A 183 9.96 3.55 -15.32
C VAL A 183 10.41 4.69 -14.38
N GLY A 184 9.87 4.68 -13.17
CA GLY A 184 10.36 5.51 -12.08
C GLY A 184 11.74 5.02 -11.65
N GLY A 185 12.77 5.81 -11.92
CA GLY A 185 14.09 5.81 -11.27
C GLY A 185 15.01 4.60 -11.41
N GLY A 186 14.51 3.36 -11.49
CA GLY A 186 15.31 2.13 -11.43
C GLY A 186 15.01 1.07 -12.50
N GLY A 187 13.89 1.18 -13.23
CA GLY A 187 13.55 0.21 -14.29
C GLY A 187 14.45 0.29 -15.53
N TRP A 188 15.16 1.40 -15.76
CA TRP A 188 16.08 1.53 -16.89
C TRP A 188 17.34 0.70 -16.65
N ILE A 189 17.79 0.60 -15.39
CA ILE A 189 18.88 -0.30 -14.98
C ILE A 189 18.46 -1.75 -15.19
N MET A 190 17.23 -2.11 -14.81
CA MET A 190 16.74 -3.47 -14.98
C MET A 190 16.52 -3.82 -16.46
N ALA A 191 16.09 -2.88 -17.30
CA ALA A 191 16.02 -3.05 -18.75
C ALA A 191 17.41 -3.26 -19.38
N LEU A 192 18.45 -2.55 -18.89
CA LEU A 192 19.83 -2.78 -19.33
C LEU A 192 20.36 -4.15 -18.90
N VAL A 193 20.05 -4.60 -17.68
CA VAL A 193 20.44 -5.93 -17.18
C VAL A 193 19.74 -7.03 -17.98
N ILE A 194 18.43 -6.91 -18.20
CA ILE A 194 17.66 -7.87 -19.01
C ILE A 194 18.17 -7.87 -20.45
N GLY A 195 18.40 -6.69 -21.06
CA GLY A 195 18.96 -6.58 -22.40
C GLY A 195 20.35 -7.21 -22.51
N PHE A 196 21.20 -7.02 -21.51
CA PHE A 196 22.53 -7.63 -21.44
C PHE A 196 22.46 -9.16 -21.32
N VAL A 197 21.58 -9.69 -20.46
CA VAL A 197 21.39 -11.14 -20.28
C VAL A 197 20.82 -11.77 -21.55
N VAL A 198 19.82 -11.14 -22.18
CA VAL A 198 19.26 -11.60 -23.46
C VAL A 198 20.30 -11.59 -24.56
N ALA A 199 21.15 -10.55 -24.64
CA ALA A 199 22.24 -10.49 -25.61
C ALA A 199 23.30 -11.59 -25.35
N MET A 200 23.60 -11.90 -24.09
CA MET A 200 24.55 -12.94 -23.73
C MET A 200 24.03 -14.35 -24.05
N VAL A 201 22.75 -14.60 -23.79
CA VAL A 201 22.07 -15.86 -24.13
C VAL A 201 21.91 -16.01 -25.65
N ALA A 202 21.52 -14.95 -26.35
CA ALA A 202 21.47 -14.94 -27.81
C ALA A 202 22.83 -15.24 -28.44
N ARG A 203 23.92 -14.70 -27.88
CA ARG A 203 25.30 -14.98 -28.31
C ARG A 203 25.71 -16.44 -28.07
N GLY A 204 25.23 -17.06 -26.99
CA GLY A 204 25.44 -18.48 -26.69
C GLY A 204 24.70 -19.40 -27.66
N ILE A 205 23.43 -19.09 -27.97
CA ILE A 205 22.58 -19.90 -28.85
C ILE A 205 23.00 -19.75 -30.33
N LEU A 206 23.42 -18.55 -30.77
CA LEU A 206 23.98 -18.32 -32.11
C LEU A 206 25.40 -18.87 -32.30
N GLY A 207 26.04 -19.33 -31.22
CA GLY A 207 27.36 -19.99 -31.25
C GLY A 207 27.32 -21.44 -31.77
N ALA A 208 26.15 -22.10 -31.71
CA ALA A 208 25.96 -23.50 -32.10
C ALA A 208 25.57 -23.70 -33.58
N LEU A 209 25.43 -22.62 -34.37
CA LEU A 209 25.05 -22.68 -35.78
C LEU A 209 26.27 -22.71 -36.72
N PRO A 210 26.25 -23.49 -37.83
CA PRO A 210 27.31 -23.48 -38.82
C PRO A 210 27.45 -22.10 -39.49
N ARG A 211 28.70 -21.71 -39.78
CA ARG A 211 29.13 -20.35 -40.18
C ARG A 211 28.30 -19.66 -41.28
N PRO A 212 27.79 -20.30 -42.35
CA PRO A 212 27.04 -19.59 -43.39
C PRO A 212 25.65 -19.12 -42.93
N LEU A 213 24.99 -19.85 -42.03
CA LEU A 213 23.64 -19.52 -41.56
C LEU A 213 23.66 -18.37 -40.55
N ARG A 214 24.75 -18.26 -39.77
CA ARG A 214 25.00 -17.15 -38.85
C ARG A 214 25.18 -15.82 -39.59
N ALA A 215 25.90 -15.81 -40.71
CA ALA A 215 26.12 -14.60 -41.52
C ALA A 215 24.82 -14.08 -42.14
N LEU A 216 23.94 -14.99 -42.56
CA LEU A 216 22.63 -14.66 -43.13
C LEU A 216 21.69 -14.03 -42.08
N LEU A 217 21.59 -14.62 -40.89
CA LEU A 217 20.72 -14.13 -39.81
C LEU A 217 21.19 -12.77 -39.26
N THR A 218 22.51 -12.58 -39.09
CA THR A 218 23.04 -11.28 -38.64
C THR A 218 22.86 -10.20 -39.71
N GLY A 219 22.96 -10.54 -41.00
CA GLY A 219 22.73 -9.62 -42.10
C GLY A 219 21.27 -9.17 -42.19
N VAL A 220 20.31 -10.09 -42.02
CA VAL A 220 18.87 -9.78 -42.03
C VAL A 220 18.47 -8.96 -40.81
N ALA A 221 19.00 -9.26 -39.62
CA ALA A 221 18.72 -8.48 -38.41
C ALA A 221 19.30 -7.06 -38.48
N ALA A 222 20.54 -6.91 -38.97
CA ALA A 222 21.16 -5.60 -39.17
C ALA A 222 20.45 -4.78 -40.27
N GLY A 223 20.07 -5.44 -41.38
CA GLY A 223 19.30 -4.82 -42.45
C GLY A 223 17.90 -4.39 -42.01
N GLY A 224 17.21 -5.23 -41.23
CA GLY A 224 15.90 -4.90 -40.64
C GLY A 224 15.99 -3.75 -39.64
N ALA A 225 17.00 -3.74 -38.77
CA ALA A 225 17.23 -2.64 -37.84
C ALA A 225 17.54 -1.32 -38.56
N ALA A 226 18.34 -1.35 -39.64
CA ALA A 226 18.65 -0.18 -40.45
C ALA A 226 17.43 0.38 -41.21
N LEU A 227 16.54 -0.50 -41.70
CA LEU A 227 15.30 -0.10 -42.36
C LEU A 227 14.29 0.51 -41.36
N LEU A 228 14.18 -0.06 -40.15
CA LEU A 228 13.34 0.51 -39.09
C LEU A 228 13.89 1.87 -38.64
N PHE A 229 15.21 2.01 -38.47
CA PHE A 229 15.85 3.27 -38.08
C PHE A 229 15.68 4.38 -39.14
N THR A 230 15.66 4.02 -40.43
CA THR A 230 15.42 4.96 -41.52
C THR A 230 13.95 5.44 -41.56
N SER A 231 12.99 4.58 -41.21
CA SER A 231 11.57 4.95 -41.16
C SER A 231 11.22 5.95 -40.04
N LEU A 232 11.96 5.92 -38.92
CA LEU A 232 11.79 6.88 -37.82
C LEU A 232 12.31 8.29 -38.16
N LEU A 233 13.28 8.41 -39.07
CA LEU A 233 13.79 9.72 -39.53
C LEU A 233 12.81 10.42 -40.49
N PHE A 234 12.06 9.69 -41.31
CA PHE A 234 11.01 10.27 -42.14
C PHE A 234 9.77 10.68 -41.33
N ALA A 235 9.42 9.92 -40.30
CA ALA A 235 8.32 10.27 -39.39
C ALA A 235 8.61 11.53 -38.56
N SER A 236 9.86 11.75 -38.14
CA SER A 236 10.26 12.94 -37.37
C SER A 236 10.30 14.20 -38.23
N VAL A 237 10.75 14.10 -39.49
CA VAL A 237 10.71 15.21 -40.46
C VAL A 237 9.26 15.55 -40.83
N GLY A 238 8.40 14.54 -41.01
CA GLY A 238 6.97 14.75 -41.26
C GLY A 238 6.28 15.48 -40.10
N ALA A 239 6.54 15.06 -38.85
CA ALA A 239 6.01 15.72 -37.67
C ALA A 239 6.55 17.15 -37.49
N ALA A 240 7.81 17.40 -37.84
CA ALA A 240 8.41 18.73 -37.79
C ALA A 240 7.79 19.69 -38.83
N VAL A 241 7.51 19.20 -40.05
CA VAL A 241 6.85 20.00 -41.10
C VAL A 241 5.39 20.29 -40.74
N ILE A 242 4.67 19.31 -40.18
CA ILE A 242 3.29 19.51 -39.71
C ILE A 242 3.25 20.50 -38.53
N GLY A 243 4.19 20.39 -37.58
CA GLY A 243 4.31 21.34 -36.47
C GLY A 243 4.68 22.75 -36.92
N LEU A 244 5.58 22.89 -37.90
CA LEU A 244 5.97 24.17 -38.49
C LEU A 244 4.79 24.83 -39.22
N LEU A 245 4.04 24.08 -40.02
CA LEU A 245 2.86 24.57 -40.75
C LEU A 245 1.71 24.94 -39.80
N ALA A 246 1.48 24.14 -38.75
CA ALA A 246 0.49 24.45 -37.73
C ALA A 246 0.84 25.73 -36.95
N GLY A 247 2.12 25.94 -36.63
CA GLY A 247 2.60 27.14 -35.94
C GLY A 247 2.57 28.42 -36.78
N LEU A 248 2.75 28.32 -38.10
CA LEU A 248 2.61 29.45 -39.03
C LEU A 248 1.14 29.80 -39.35
N ALA A 249 0.23 28.82 -39.26
CA ALA A 249 -1.20 29.04 -39.49
C ALA A 249 -1.94 29.58 -38.25
N SER A 250 -1.41 29.38 -37.04
CA SER A 250 -1.99 29.90 -35.79
C SER A 250 -1.54 31.33 -35.51
N GLY A 251 -1.99 32.28 -36.33
CA GLY A 251 -1.86 33.70 -36.03
C GLY A 251 -2.95 34.17 -35.07
N SER A 252 -2.74 34.09 -33.76
CA SER A 252 -3.40 35.02 -32.81
C SER A 252 -2.79 34.96 -31.40
N PRO A 253 -2.45 36.12 -30.79
CA PRO A 253 -1.79 36.19 -29.50
C PRO A 253 -2.75 35.86 -28.34
N GLY A 254 -2.21 35.16 -27.34
CA GLY A 254 -2.97 34.58 -26.23
C GLY A 254 -3.73 35.58 -25.37
N ARG A 255 -4.85 35.11 -24.80
CA ARG A 255 -5.56 35.78 -23.71
C ARG A 255 -6.04 34.75 -22.68
N PHE A 256 -5.74 35.08 -21.43
CA PHE A 256 -5.91 34.27 -20.24
C PHE A 256 -7.37 34.04 -19.83
N VAL A 257 -7.55 32.91 -19.15
CA VAL A 257 -8.65 32.43 -18.29
C VAL A 257 -9.63 33.48 -17.77
N GLY A 258 -10.93 33.20 -17.91
CA GLY A 258 -12.02 33.88 -17.21
C GLY A 258 -13.36 33.13 -17.28
N GLY A 259 -13.75 32.52 -16.15
CA GLY A 259 -15.10 32.40 -15.58
C GLY A 259 -16.31 31.95 -16.43
N GLY A 260 -17.01 30.93 -15.92
CA GLY A 260 -18.49 30.98 -15.83
C GLY A 260 -19.29 29.89 -16.57
N GLY A 261 -19.71 28.86 -15.81
CA GLY A 261 -21.11 28.45 -15.64
C GLY A 261 -21.90 27.77 -16.78
N TRP A 262 -22.97 27.07 -16.34
CA TRP A 262 -24.06 26.40 -17.08
C TRP A 262 -23.69 25.01 -17.65
N GLY A 263 -24.39 23.90 -17.40
CA GLY A 263 -25.71 23.63 -16.82
C GLY A 263 -26.36 22.48 -17.62
N GLY A 264 -27.01 21.53 -16.94
CA GLY A 264 -28.07 20.71 -17.55
C GLY A 264 -27.87 19.20 -17.69
N GLY A 265 -28.48 18.44 -16.77
CA GLY A 265 -29.57 17.50 -17.11
C GLY A 265 -29.26 16.07 -17.57
N GLY A 266 -29.76 15.09 -16.80
CA GLY A 266 -30.69 14.10 -17.37
C GLY A 266 -30.34 12.61 -17.33
N PHE A 267 -30.95 11.90 -16.37
CA PHE A 267 -31.58 10.56 -16.44
C PHE A 267 -30.80 9.28 -16.87
N GLY A 268 -30.62 8.39 -15.89
CA GLY A 268 -31.38 7.12 -15.75
C GLY A 268 -31.02 5.91 -16.61
N GLY A 269 -30.75 4.75 -15.97
CA GLY A 269 -30.87 3.44 -16.62
C GLY A 269 -30.02 2.28 -16.04
N PHE A 270 -30.60 1.54 -15.08
CA PHE A 270 -30.53 0.09 -14.79
C PHE A 270 -29.30 -0.77 -15.20
N GLY A 271 -28.78 -1.49 -14.18
CA GLY A 271 -28.94 -2.96 -14.12
C GLY A 271 -27.85 -3.87 -14.72
N GLY A 272 -27.16 -4.61 -13.84
CA GLY A 272 -26.30 -5.76 -14.15
C GLY A 272 -25.14 -5.80 -13.14
N GLY A 273 -25.01 -6.75 -12.23
CA GLY A 273 -25.05 -8.18 -12.43
C GLY A 273 -23.65 -8.74 -12.22
N ARG A 274 -23.38 -9.21 -10.99
CA ARG A 274 -22.29 -10.11 -10.55
C ARG A 274 -20.97 -10.10 -11.36
N GLY A 275 -19.94 -9.55 -10.73
CA GLY A 275 -18.56 -9.96 -10.92
C GLY A 275 -17.90 -10.04 -9.55
N GLY A 276 -17.76 -11.25 -9.01
CA GLY A 276 -16.96 -11.48 -7.81
C GLY A 276 -15.50 -11.26 -8.16
N PHE A 277 -15.01 -10.03 -7.95
CA PHE A 277 -13.60 -9.72 -8.02
C PHE A 277 -13.01 -9.98 -6.65
N GLY A 278 -12.29 -11.08 -6.52
CA GLY A 278 -11.34 -11.30 -5.43
C GLY A 278 -10.14 -10.36 -5.58
N GLY A 279 -10.39 -9.06 -5.53
CA GLY A 279 -9.37 -8.07 -5.19
C GLY A 279 -9.38 -7.97 -3.68
N GLY A 280 -8.41 -8.62 -3.03
CA GLY A 280 -8.25 -8.52 -1.59
C GLY A 280 -8.11 -7.04 -1.20
N TRP A 281 -8.89 -6.60 -0.22
CA TRP A 281 -8.72 -5.29 0.41
C TRP A 281 -7.26 -5.14 0.88
N GLY A 282 -6.64 -3.99 0.60
CA GLY A 282 -5.23 -3.76 0.91
C GLY A 282 -4.96 -2.28 1.16
N GLY A 283 -3.92 -1.99 1.93
CA GLY A 283 -3.52 -0.61 2.19
C GLY A 283 -2.92 0.07 0.96
N GLY A 284 -2.90 1.41 0.99
CA GLY A 284 -2.47 2.25 -0.12
C GLY A 284 -0.95 2.46 -0.24
N GLY A 285 -0.12 1.83 0.60
CA GLY A 285 1.34 1.99 0.55
C GLY A 285 1.93 2.97 1.57
N GLY A 286 1.16 3.45 2.54
CA GLY A 286 1.61 4.43 3.54
C GLY A 286 2.51 3.85 4.62
N SER A 287 3.11 4.74 5.39
CA SER A 287 4.10 4.48 6.43
C SER A 287 3.84 5.30 7.70
N SER A 288 4.34 4.81 8.83
CA SER A 288 4.23 5.44 10.14
C SER A 288 5.54 5.28 10.90
N GLY A 289 5.94 6.32 11.64
CA GLY A 289 7.15 6.32 12.46
C GLY A 289 6.97 5.71 13.85
N GLY A 290 5.84 5.08 14.15
CA GLY A 290 5.52 4.59 15.48
C GLY A 290 4.94 5.66 16.42
N GLY A 291 4.56 6.82 15.88
CA GLY A 291 3.82 7.85 16.61
C GLY A 291 2.44 7.38 17.09
N GLY A 292 1.75 8.23 17.85
CA GLY A 292 0.44 7.98 18.44
C GLY A 292 0.48 7.66 19.93
N ALA A 293 -0.57 7.02 20.42
CA ALA A 293 -0.74 6.76 21.86
C ALA A 293 -1.26 5.35 22.13
N SER A 294 -0.80 4.77 23.23
CA SER A 294 -1.37 3.55 23.81
C SER A 294 -2.01 3.85 25.17
N GLY A 295 -2.99 3.05 25.54
CA GLY A 295 -3.64 3.11 26.85
C GLY A 295 -4.21 1.77 27.27
N SER A 296 -4.61 1.69 28.53
CA SER A 296 -5.28 0.53 29.12
C SER A 296 -6.62 0.92 29.73
N TRP A 297 -7.47 -0.07 29.98
CA TRP A 297 -8.78 0.13 30.61
C TRP A 297 -9.07 -0.84 31.75
#